data_AF-A0A1G8ZDX8-F1
#
_entry.id   AF-A0A1G8ZDX8-F1
#
_cell.length_a   1.000
_cell.length_b   1.000
_cell.length_c   1.000
_cell.angle_alpha   90.00
_cell.angle_beta   90.00
_cell.angle_gamma   90.00
#
_symmetry.space_group_name_H-M   'P 1'
#
loop_
_entity.id
_entity.type
_entity.pdbx_description
1 polymer ?
#
loop_
_entity_poly.entity_id
_entity_poly.type
_entity_poly.pdbx_seq_one_letter_code
_entity_poly.pdbx_strand_id
1 'polypeptide(L)' 'MRSKNKSITDSTDKGEEEIFENFKIDLSGLKPGVREKATELAKEMMKSGMPKEQAITKGIQEAETWFLESQG' A
#
# COMPACT_ATOMS: atom_id res chain seq x y z
N MET A 1 13.90 -41.48 -5.19
CA MET A 1 13.76 -40.67 -3.95
C MET A 1 12.84 -39.50 -4.30
N ARG A 2 11.58 -39.41 -3.83
CA ARG A 2 11.11 -38.57 -2.68
C ARG A 2 11.97 -37.31 -2.50
N SER A 3 11.50 -36.07 -2.45
CA SER A 3 10.18 -35.44 -2.28
C SER A 3 10.30 -34.02 -2.86
N LYS A 4 9.32 -33.53 -3.62
CA LYS A 4 8.38 -32.46 -3.24
C LYS A 4 9.00 -31.28 -2.48
N ASN A 5 8.96 -30.10 -3.11
CA ASN A 5 8.63 -28.79 -2.54
C ASN A 5 7.96 -28.00 -3.69
N LYS A 6 6.70 -28.25 -4.06
CA LYS A 6 5.45 -27.74 -3.48
C LYS A 6 5.53 -26.26 -3.06
N SER A 7 5.11 -25.41 -4.01
CA SER A 7 4.19 -24.24 -3.90
C SER A 7 4.39 -23.27 -2.74
N ILE A 8 4.58 -21.99 -3.07
CA ILE A 8 4.13 -20.74 -2.42
C ILE A 8 4.78 -19.65 -3.31
N THR A 9 4.10 -18.85 -4.13
CA THR A 9 2.84 -18.12 -3.93
C THR A 9 1.97 -18.12 -5.19
N ASP A 10 0.81 -18.74 -5.09
CA ASP A 10 -0.33 -18.68 -6.01
C ASP A 10 -1.26 -17.52 -5.59
N SER A 11 -0.78 -16.28 -5.50
CA SER A 11 -1.59 -15.27 -4.78
C SER A 11 -1.36 -13.84 -5.25
N THR A 12 -1.60 -13.56 -6.52
CA THR A 12 -1.71 -12.16 -6.96
C THR A 12 -2.80 -11.94 -8.02
N ASP A 13 -3.94 -12.61 -7.89
CA ASP A 13 -5.13 -12.32 -8.73
C ASP A 13 -6.33 -11.76 -7.93
N LYS A 14 -6.13 -11.46 -6.63
CA LYS A 14 -7.11 -10.75 -5.77
C LYS A 14 -6.54 -9.50 -5.08
N GLY A 15 -5.40 -9.03 -5.58
CA GLY A 15 -4.63 -7.96 -4.95
C GLY A 15 -5.21 -6.56 -5.09
N GLU A 16 -6.19 -6.34 -5.98
CA GLU A 16 -6.67 -4.99 -6.30
C GLU A 16 -7.88 -4.51 -5.49
N GLU A 17 -8.64 -5.42 -4.85
CA GLU A 17 -9.72 -5.00 -3.94
C GLU A 17 -9.25 -4.93 -2.48
N GLU A 18 -8.37 -5.84 -2.05
CA GLU A 18 -7.84 -5.88 -0.68
C GLU A 18 -6.84 -4.73 -0.39
N ILE A 19 -6.17 -4.18 -1.43
CA ILE A 19 -5.35 -2.95 -1.28
C ILE A 19 -6.16 -1.84 -0.64
N PHE A 20 -7.41 -1.66 -1.10
CA PHE A 20 -8.27 -0.57 -0.68
C PHE A 20 -8.89 -0.80 0.70
N GLU A 21 -9.09 -2.06 1.09
CA GLU A 21 -9.62 -2.39 2.41
C GLU A 21 -8.56 -2.19 3.51
N ASN A 22 -7.33 -2.64 3.31
CA ASN A 22 -6.22 -2.34 4.23
C ASN A 22 -5.90 -0.84 4.25
N PHE A 23 -5.95 -0.18 3.07
CA PHE A 23 -5.91 1.29 2.99
C PHE A 23 -7.03 1.93 3.83
N LYS A 24 -8.27 1.45 3.73
CA LYS A 24 -9.41 2.02 4.45
C LYS A 24 -9.26 1.89 5.97
N ILE A 25 -8.66 0.82 6.47
CA ILE A 25 -8.46 0.62 7.91
C ILE A 25 -7.46 1.64 8.44
N ASP A 26 -6.27 1.73 7.83
CA ASP A 26 -5.22 2.66 8.28
C ASP A 26 -5.56 4.13 7.97
N LEU A 27 -6.33 4.39 6.91
CA LEU A 27 -6.72 5.75 6.50
C LEU A 27 -8.09 6.19 7.02
N SER A 28 -8.80 5.35 7.78
CA SER A 28 -10.07 5.73 8.41
C SER A 28 -9.89 6.89 9.39
N GLY A 29 -8.71 7.02 9.99
CA GLY A 29 -8.31 8.13 10.85
C GLY A 29 -7.68 9.32 10.11
N LEU A 30 -7.43 9.21 8.80
CA LEU A 30 -6.70 10.21 8.03
C LEU A 30 -7.64 11.17 7.28
N LYS A 31 -7.21 12.43 7.18
CA LYS A 31 -7.95 13.46 6.44
C LYS A 31 -8.09 13.05 4.96
N PRO A 32 -9.19 13.40 4.28
CA PRO A 32 -9.45 12.99 2.90
C PRO A 32 -8.29 13.28 1.93
N GLY A 33 -7.65 14.46 2.06
CA GLY A 33 -6.50 14.83 1.22
C GLY A 33 -5.24 13.98 1.46
N VAL A 34 -5.02 13.52 2.69
CA VAL A 34 -3.91 12.61 3.03
C VAL A 34 -4.14 11.25 2.41
N ARG A 35 -5.40 10.78 2.45
CA ARG A 35 -5.80 9.50 1.89
C ARG A 35 -5.59 9.44 0.37
N GLU A 36 -5.95 10.50 -0.33
CA GLU A 36 -5.72 10.61 -1.78
C GLU A 36 -4.21 10.62 -2.10
N LYS A 37 -3.44 11.41 -1.36
CA LYS A 37 -1.98 11.48 -1.55
C LYS A 37 -1.29 10.15 -1.26
N ALA A 38 -1.69 9.46 -0.19
CA ALA A 38 -1.16 8.14 0.14
C ALA A 38 -1.43 7.11 -0.97
N THR A 39 -2.62 7.18 -1.57
CA THR A 39 -3.02 6.27 -2.67
C THR A 39 -2.20 6.54 -3.93
N GLU A 40 -1.97 7.81 -4.23
CA GLU A 40 -1.15 8.24 -5.37
C GLU A 40 0.30 7.74 -5.22
N LEU A 41 0.91 8.00 -4.05
CA LEU A 41 2.29 7.59 -3.75
C LEU A 41 2.46 6.08 -3.76
N ALA A 42 1.52 5.35 -3.14
CA ALA A 42 1.55 3.89 -3.16
C ALA A 42 1.46 3.33 -4.58
N LYS A 43 0.63 3.92 -5.46
CA LYS A 43 0.55 3.52 -6.88
C LYS A 43 1.84 3.79 -7.63
N GLU A 44 2.50 4.92 -7.39
CA GLU A 44 3.79 5.21 -8.02
C GLU A 44 4.90 4.26 -7.56
N MET A 45 4.94 3.93 -6.26
CA MET A 45 5.89 2.96 -5.72
C MET A 45 5.62 1.54 -6.25
N MET A 46 4.36 1.14 -6.43
CA MET A 46 4.05 -0.14 -7.08
C MET A 46 4.50 -0.17 -8.54
N LYS A 47 4.32 0.95 -9.28
CA LYS A 47 4.80 1.06 -10.68
C LYS A 47 6.32 0.92 -10.79
N SER A 48 7.08 1.32 -9.77
CA SER A 48 8.54 1.14 -9.74
C SER A 48 8.99 -0.26 -9.34
N GLY A 49 8.05 -1.18 -9.08
CA GLY A 49 8.32 -2.57 -8.71
C GLY A 49 8.43 -2.80 -7.20
N MET A 50 8.04 -1.82 -6.38
CA MET A 50 7.99 -2.01 -4.93
C MET A 50 6.87 -2.99 -4.56
N PRO A 51 7.12 -3.94 -3.63
CA PRO A 51 6.07 -4.82 -3.15
C PRO A 51 4.94 -4.02 -2.52
N LYS A 52 3.71 -4.44 -2.84
CA LYS A 52 2.46 -3.77 -2.47
C LYS A 52 2.42 -3.31 -1.01
N GLU A 53 2.73 -4.18 -0.05
CA GLU A 53 2.72 -3.84 1.37
C GLU A 53 3.67 -2.68 1.71
N GLN A 54 4.89 -2.68 1.16
CA GLN A 54 5.86 -1.61 1.42
C GLN A 54 5.44 -0.29 0.76
N ALA A 55 4.88 -0.36 -0.44
CA ALA A 55 4.39 0.81 -1.16
C ALA A 55 3.23 1.48 -0.41
N ILE A 56 2.35 0.69 0.20
CA ILE A 56 1.23 1.16 1.02
C ILE A 56 1.75 1.88 2.27
N THR A 57 2.59 1.21 3.07
CA THR A 57 3.11 1.78 4.32
C THR A 57 3.89 3.07 4.07
N LYS A 58 4.75 3.08 3.05
CA LYS A 58 5.51 4.28 2.67
C LYS A 58 4.61 5.39 2.13
N GLY A 59 3.63 5.06 1.29
CA GLY A 59 2.68 6.04 0.76
C GLY A 59 1.91 6.75 1.87
N ILE A 60 1.50 6.03 2.92
CA ILE A 60 0.84 6.62 4.10
C ILE A 60 1.78 7.55 4.85
N GLN A 61 3.00 7.09 5.20
CA GLN A 61 3.98 7.91 5.92
C GLN A 61 4.35 9.19 5.18
N GLU A 62 4.59 9.10 3.87
CA GLU A 62 4.91 10.27 3.04
C GLU A 62 3.72 11.21 2.90
N ALA A 63 2.49 10.70 2.79
CA ALA A 63 1.30 11.53 2.74
C ALA A 63 1.02 12.25 4.07
N GLU A 64 1.22 11.57 5.21
CA GLU A 64 1.11 12.18 6.54
C GLU A 64 2.16 13.28 6.72
N THR A 65 3.39 13.01 6.29
CA THR A 65 4.49 13.99 6.34
C THR A 65 4.18 15.21 5.49
N TRP A 66 3.78 15.00 4.23
CA TRP A 66 3.35 16.08 3.32
C TRP A 66 2.22 16.92 3.93
N PHE A 67 1.26 16.28 4.60
CA PHE A 67 0.16 16.98 5.24
C PHE A 67 0.61 17.80 6.46
N LEU A 68 1.50 17.25 7.29
CA LEU A 68 2.07 17.96 8.44
C LEU A 68 2.89 19.18 7.99
N GLU A 69 3.70 19.04 6.93
CA GLU A 69 4.44 20.15 6.32
C GLU A 69 3.51 21.22 5.75
N SER A 70 2.37 20.84 5.17
CA SER A 70 1.36 21.78 4.65
C SER A 70 0.58 22.54 5.74
N GLN A 71 0.64 22.13 7.00
CA GLN A 71 -0.04 22.80 8.13
C GLN A 71 0.89 23.73 8.93
N GLY A 72 2.19 23.74 8.61
CA GLY A 72 3.23 24.54 9.27
C GLY A 72 3.31 25.99 8.82
#